data_AF-A0A916JQJ6-F1
#
_entry.id   AF-A0A916JQJ6-F1
#
_cell.length_a   1.000
_cell.length_b   1.000
_cell.length_c   1.000
_cell.angle_alpha   90.00
_cell.angle_beta   90.00
_cell.angle_gamma   90.00
#
_symmetry.space_group_name_H-M   'P 1'
#
loop_
_entity.id
_entity.type
_entity.pdbx_description
1 polymer ?
#
loop_
_entity_poly.entity_id
_entity_poly.type
_entity_poly.pdbx_seq_one_letter_code
_entity_poly.pdbx_strand_id
1 'polypeptide(L)'
;MIKYKIIELLNNKNIKFTESSKWGQYLRGVWEENFAEQLSADEKKKIYLEQYLWHVFSYKKILCLKNDQAIMEFNKVIKSQRTCYIFFQHSDLALIVESSSSITSEDLEYDDDIYIVDKGFTWTYIQTHEEQCGPYFSTRI
;
A
#
# COMPACT_ATOMS: atom_id res chain seq x y z
N MET A 1 -21.36 8.62 -4.80
CA MET A 1 -20.21 8.73 -3.87
C MET A 1 -19.58 7.35 -3.86
N ILE A 2 -18.38 7.19 -4.42
CA ILE A 2 -17.70 5.88 -4.40
C ILE A 2 -17.39 5.61 -2.93
N LYS A 3 -18.04 4.60 -2.35
CA LYS A 3 -17.70 4.08 -1.04
C LYS A 3 -16.63 3.03 -1.25
N TYR A 4 -15.42 3.28 -0.76
CA TYR A 4 -14.39 2.27 -0.76
C TYR A 4 -14.79 1.14 0.19
N LYS A 5 -14.83 -0.11 -0.30
CA LYS A 5 -15.18 -1.29 0.52
C LYS A 5 -14.35 -1.41 1.80
N ILE A 6 -13.08 -1.00 1.74
CA ILE A 6 -12.19 -1.00 2.91
C ILE A 6 -12.75 -0.12 4.06
N ILE A 7 -13.42 0.98 3.76
CA ILE A 7 -14.07 1.82 4.79
C ILE A 7 -15.22 1.05 5.45
N GLU A 8 -16.05 0.36 4.67
CA GLU A 8 -17.13 -0.47 5.21
C GLU A 8 -16.58 -1.60 6.08
N LEU A 9 -15.48 -2.23 5.64
CA LEU A 9 -14.81 -3.28 6.40
C LEU A 9 -14.24 -2.77 7.72
N LEU A 10 -13.54 -1.63 7.72
CA LEU A 10 -12.99 -1.03 8.92
C LEU A 10 -14.10 -0.71 9.92
N ASN A 11 -15.23 -0.15 9.45
CA ASN A 11 -16.41 0.10 10.27
C ASN A 11 -17.00 -1.21 10.83
N ASN A 12 -17.19 -2.24 10.01
CA ASN A 12 -17.75 -3.53 10.43
C ASN A 12 -16.88 -4.23 11.48
N LYS A 13 -15.56 -4.06 11.40
CA LYS A 13 -14.61 -4.58 12.39
C LYS A 13 -14.42 -3.67 13.61
N ASN A 14 -15.14 -2.55 13.70
CA ASN A 14 -14.97 -1.50 14.72
C ASN A 14 -13.52 -1.02 14.85
N ILE A 15 -12.79 -0.98 13.73
CA ILE A 15 -11.42 -0.47 13.68
C ILE A 15 -11.50 1.05 13.60
N LYS A 16 -10.78 1.73 14.49
CA LYS A 16 -10.70 3.19 14.48
C LYS A 16 -9.81 3.66 13.32
N PHE A 17 -10.34 4.54 12.48
CA PHE A 17 -9.59 5.19 11.41
C PHE A 17 -10.00 6.67 11.26
N THR A 18 -9.14 7.44 10.62
CA THR A 18 -9.42 8.81 10.18
C THR A 18 -9.24 8.91 8.68
N GLU A 19 -10.21 9.52 7.99
CA GLU A 19 -10.12 9.81 6.56
C GLU A 19 -9.40 11.16 6.33
N SER A 20 -8.55 11.21 5.31
CA SER A 20 -7.93 12.44 4.83
C SER A 20 -7.97 12.51 3.32
N SER A 21 -8.76 13.44 2.77
CA SER A 21 -8.92 13.65 1.32
C SER A 21 -7.79 14.44 0.66
N LYS A 22 -6.73 14.77 1.41
CA LYS A 22 -5.57 15.53 0.91
C LYS A 22 -4.26 14.74 1.00
N TRP A 23 -4.29 13.57 1.61
CA TRP A 23 -3.07 12.83 1.95
C TRP A 23 -2.71 11.79 0.90
N GLY A 24 -3.61 11.36 0.00
CA GLY A 24 -3.28 10.35 -1.02
C GLY A 24 -2.10 10.77 -1.90
N GLN A 25 -2.15 11.97 -2.52
CA GLN A 25 -1.02 12.50 -3.29
C GLN A 25 0.26 12.64 -2.46
N TYR A 26 0.15 13.16 -1.24
CA TYR A 26 1.28 13.32 -0.33
C TYR A 26 1.95 11.98 0.00
N LEU A 27 1.15 10.97 0.37
CA LEU A 27 1.66 9.65 0.74
C LEU A 27 2.26 8.92 -0.46
N ARG A 28 1.74 9.09 -1.68
CA ARG A 28 2.38 8.57 -2.90
C ARG A 28 3.78 9.16 -3.11
N GLY A 29 3.95 10.47 -2.88
CA GLY A 29 5.26 11.12 -2.95
C GLY A 29 6.24 10.60 -1.90
N VAL A 30 5.82 10.52 -0.64
CA VAL A 30 6.63 9.97 0.45
C VAL A 30 6.97 8.49 0.19
N TRP A 31 6.03 7.73 -0.37
CA TRP A 31 6.27 6.35 -0.76
C TRP A 31 7.37 6.25 -1.83
N GLU A 32 7.29 7.08 -2.88
CA GLU A 32 8.30 7.11 -3.93
C GLU A 32 9.69 7.46 -3.39
N GLU A 33 9.77 8.42 -2.46
CA GLU A 33 11.00 8.79 -1.76
C GLU A 33 11.57 7.68 -0.88
N ASN A 34 10.76 6.73 -0.40
CA ASN A 34 11.25 5.68 0.50
C ASN A 34 11.50 4.34 -0.21
N PHE A 35 10.77 4.05 -1.29
CA PHE A 35 10.85 2.74 -1.97
C PHE A 35 11.42 2.83 -3.39
N ALA A 36 11.58 4.02 -3.95
CA ALA A 36 12.08 4.23 -5.32
C ALA A 36 13.18 5.30 -5.43
N GLU A 37 13.78 5.74 -4.32
CA GLU A 37 14.81 6.80 -4.30
C GLU A 37 16.02 6.47 -5.18
N GLN A 38 16.46 5.21 -5.15
CA GLN A 38 17.62 4.73 -5.90
C GLN A 38 17.44 4.73 -7.43
N LEU A 39 16.20 4.90 -7.92
CA LEU A 39 15.92 4.93 -9.35
C LEU A 39 16.07 6.34 -9.90
N SER A 40 16.85 6.48 -10.95
CA SER A 40 16.93 7.75 -11.70
C SER A 40 15.58 8.10 -12.34
N ALA A 41 15.38 9.39 -12.66
CA ALA A 41 14.17 9.86 -13.33
C ALA A 41 13.89 9.09 -14.65
N ASP A 42 14.94 8.77 -15.41
CA ASP A 42 14.82 7.99 -16.65
C ASP A 42 14.39 6.54 -16.40
N GLU A 43 14.88 5.92 -15.32
CA GLU A 43 14.45 4.57 -14.93
C GLU A 43 12.99 4.56 -14.47
N LYS A 44 12.58 5.55 -13.67
CA LYS A 44 11.19 5.73 -13.22
C LYS A 44 10.25 5.91 -14.41
N LYS A 45 10.65 6.70 -15.40
CA LYS A 45 9.89 6.88 -16.65
C LYS A 45 9.77 5.60 -17.47
N LYS A 46 10.86 4.83 -17.61
CA LYS A 46 10.87 3.56 -18.38
C LYS A 46 9.95 2.48 -17.81
N ILE A 47 9.71 2.52 -16.50
CA ILE A 47 8.78 1.60 -15.83
C ILE A 47 7.39 2.23 -15.64
N TYR A 48 7.11 3.41 -16.20
CA TYR A 48 5.82 4.10 -16.04
C TYR A 48 5.41 4.30 -14.57
N LEU A 49 6.37 4.68 -13.71
CA LEU A 49 6.15 4.80 -12.27
C LEU A 49 5.04 5.80 -11.91
N GLU A 50 4.90 6.86 -12.71
CA GLU A 50 3.84 7.87 -12.56
C GLU A 50 2.42 7.29 -12.71
N GLN A 51 2.28 6.17 -13.43
CA GLN A 51 1.00 5.49 -13.61
C GLN A 51 0.71 4.55 -12.45
N TYR A 52 1.71 3.75 -12.05
CA TYR A 52 1.57 2.73 -11.00
C TYR A 52 2.85 2.61 -10.17
N LEU A 53 2.77 2.89 -8.85
CA LEU A 53 3.94 2.82 -7.98
C LEU A 53 4.49 1.39 -7.85
N TRP A 54 3.61 0.39 -7.85
CA TRP A 54 4.01 -1.03 -7.80
C TRP A 54 4.81 -1.50 -9.00
N HIS A 55 4.95 -0.70 -10.07
CA HIS A 55 5.81 -1.02 -11.20
C HIS A 55 7.29 -1.19 -10.82
N VAL A 56 7.76 -0.60 -9.71
CA VAL A 56 9.11 -0.89 -9.21
C VAL A 56 9.33 -2.37 -8.94
N PHE A 57 8.27 -3.10 -8.59
CA PHE A 57 8.32 -4.53 -8.27
C PHE A 57 8.08 -5.40 -9.50
N SER A 58 7.07 -5.09 -10.32
CA SER A 58 6.77 -5.89 -11.51
C SER A 58 7.88 -5.81 -12.57
N TYR A 59 8.55 -4.67 -12.70
CA TYR A 59 9.75 -4.49 -13.53
C TYR A 59 11.05 -4.92 -12.83
N LYS A 60 10.97 -5.49 -11.63
CA LYS A 60 12.09 -6.05 -10.85
C LYS A 60 13.21 -5.03 -10.58
N LYS A 61 12.85 -3.77 -10.36
CA LYS A 61 13.79 -2.69 -10.02
C LYS A 61 14.16 -2.68 -8.55
N ILE A 62 13.23 -3.10 -7.69
CA ILE A 62 13.39 -3.18 -6.24
C ILE A 62 13.09 -4.61 -5.81
N LEU A 63 13.83 -5.13 -4.83
CA LEU A 63 13.57 -6.45 -4.26
C LEU A 63 12.25 -6.46 -3.48
N CYS A 64 11.48 -7.52 -3.65
CA CYS A 64 10.21 -7.71 -2.96
C CYS A 64 9.86 -9.19 -2.81
N LEU A 65 9.00 -9.48 -1.84
CA LEU A 65 8.21 -10.69 -1.80
C LEU A 65 6.96 -10.50 -2.69
N LYS A 66 6.45 -11.59 -3.24
CA LYS A 66 5.25 -11.60 -4.10
C LYS A 66 4.28 -12.70 -3.66
N ASN A 67 2.97 -12.51 -3.89
CA ASN A 67 1.91 -13.48 -3.66
C ASN A 67 1.91 -14.00 -2.20
N ASP A 68 1.88 -15.32 -2.00
CA ASP A 68 1.83 -15.96 -0.67
C ASP A 68 2.93 -15.48 0.27
N GLN A 69 4.14 -15.22 -0.24
CA GLN A 69 5.24 -14.71 0.58
C GLN A 69 4.97 -13.29 1.06
N ALA A 70 4.39 -12.44 0.20
CA ALA A 70 3.99 -11.08 0.57
C ALA A 70 2.84 -11.10 1.59
N ILE A 71 1.85 -11.98 1.38
CA ILE A 71 0.71 -12.14 2.29
C ILE A 71 1.17 -12.60 3.68
N MET A 72 2.03 -13.61 3.75
CA MET A 72 2.55 -14.13 5.02
C MET A 72 3.32 -13.06 5.79
N GLU A 73 4.21 -12.33 5.12
CA GLU A 73 5.01 -11.31 5.80
C GLU A 73 4.15 -10.11 6.22
N PHE A 74 3.21 -9.68 5.38
CA PHE A 74 2.23 -8.64 5.74
C PHE A 74 1.42 -9.01 6.99
N ASN A 75 0.78 -10.19 6.98
CA ASN A 75 -0.04 -10.66 8.11
C ASN A 75 0.77 -10.83 9.40
N LYS A 76 2.09 -11.03 9.30
CA LYS A 76 3.01 -11.08 10.44
C LYS A 76 3.33 -9.68 10.95
N VAL A 77 3.73 -8.75 10.07
CA VAL A 77 4.15 -7.41 10.51
C VAL A 77 2.97 -6.55 10.97
N ILE A 78 1.81 -6.63 10.31
CA ILE A 78 0.66 -5.77 10.62
C ILE A 78 0.11 -5.98 12.04
N LYS A 79 0.27 -7.19 12.59
CA LYS A 79 -0.15 -7.55 13.96
C LYS A 79 0.59 -6.80 15.06
N SER A 80 1.84 -6.36 14.81
CA SER A 80 2.62 -5.58 15.77
C SER A 80 2.49 -4.07 15.59
N GLN A 81 1.75 -3.63 14.56
CA GLN A 81 1.59 -2.21 14.23
C GLN A 81 0.43 -1.60 15.01
N ARG A 82 0.72 -0.48 15.66
CA ARG A 82 -0.32 0.36 16.28
C ARG A 82 -1.01 1.25 15.26
N THR A 83 -0.28 1.67 14.23
CA THR A 83 -0.82 2.59 13.23
C THR A 83 -0.24 2.27 11.86
N CYS A 84 -1.10 2.23 10.85
CA CYS A 84 -0.68 2.18 9.45
C CYS A 84 -1.43 3.25 8.63
N TYR A 85 -0.86 3.55 7.47
CA TYR A 85 -1.52 4.36 6.45
C TYR A 85 -2.01 3.45 5.34
N ILE A 86 -3.23 3.70 4.87
CA ILE A 86 -3.80 3.09 3.66
C ILE A 86 -4.05 4.21 2.66
N PHE A 87 -3.54 4.07 1.44
CA PHE A 87 -3.78 5.01 0.35
C PHE A 87 -3.89 4.27 -0.98
N PHE A 88 -4.35 4.97 -2.01
CA PHE A 88 -4.72 4.37 -3.29
C PHE A 88 -3.92 4.99 -4.43
N GLN A 89 -3.72 4.24 -5.52
CA GLN A 89 -2.97 4.73 -6.68
C GLN A 89 -3.57 6.00 -7.27
N HIS A 90 -4.90 6.05 -7.43
CA HIS A 90 -5.59 7.11 -8.17
C HIS A 90 -6.57 7.94 -7.33
N SER A 91 -6.45 7.90 -6.00
CA SER A 91 -7.31 8.67 -5.09
C SER A 91 -6.51 9.54 -4.14
N ASP A 92 -7.01 10.75 -3.85
CA ASP A 92 -6.44 11.61 -2.81
C ASP A 92 -6.92 11.26 -1.40
N LEU A 93 -7.86 10.32 -1.30
CA LEU A 93 -8.23 9.71 -0.03
C LEU A 93 -7.06 8.90 0.53
N ALA A 94 -6.82 9.08 1.82
CA ALA A 94 -6.01 8.20 2.63
C ALA A 94 -6.70 7.92 3.96
N LEU A 95 -6.39 6.77 4.55
CA LEU A 95 -6.88 6.34 5.86
C LEU A 95 -5.71 6.22 6.82
N ILE A 96 -5.88 6.80 8.01
CA ILE A 96 -4.98 6.62 9.14
C ILE A 96 -5.64 5.63 10.08
N VAL A 97 -5.13 4.41 10.20
CA VAL A 97 -5.76 3.33 10.97
C VAL A 97 -5.03 3.16 12.31
N GLU A 98 -5.73 3.29 13.44
CA GLU A 98 -5.13 3.34 14.79
C GLU A 98 -5.15 1.98 15.54
N SER A 99 -5.57 0.91 14.89
CA SER A 99 -5.57 -0.46 15.45
C SER A 99 -5.56 -1.50 14.33
N SER A 100 -4.48 -1.53 13.54
CA SER A 100 -4.38 -2.33 12.31
C SER A 100 -4.25 -3.83 12.51
N SER A 101 -4.10 -4.32 13.75
CA SER A 101 -3.83 -5.73 14.05
C SER A 101 -4.92 -6.71 13.58
N SER A 102 -6.12 -6.20 13.29
CA SER A 102 -7.27 -6.97 12.82
C SER A 102 -7.46 -6.93 11.29
N ILE A 103 -6.59 -6.20 10.56
CA ILE A 103 -6.56 -6.19 9.10
C ILE A 103 -5.77 -7.40 8.62
N THR A 104 -6.34 -8.14 7.68
CA THR A 104 -5.68 -9.22 6.94
C THR A 104 -5.63 -8.90 5.45
N SER A 105 -4.81 -9.62 4.69
CA SER A 105 -4.82 -9.48 3.23
C SER A 105 -6.18 -9.80 2.59
N GLU A 106 -6.96 -10.70 3.21
CA GLU A 106 -8.31 -11.09 2.76
C GLU A 106 -9.33 -9.94 2.86
N ASP A 107 -9.04 -8.94 3.69
CA ASP A 107 -9.89 -7.75 3.84
C ASP A 107 -9.72 -6.73 2.70
N LEU A 108 -8.69 -6.91 1.87
CA LEU A 108 -8.30 -5.94 0.85
C LEU A 108 -8.91 -6.37 -0.48
N GLU A 109 -10.22 -6.14 -0.63
CA GLU A 109 -10.94 -6.44 -1.86
C GLU A 109 -10.70 -5.44 -3.00
N TYR A 110 -10.90 -5.94 -4.22
CA TYR A 110 -10.61 -5.34 -5.51
C TYR A 110 -11.56 -4.19 -5.88
N ASP A 111 -11.13 -2.95 -5.71
CA ASP A 111 -11.72 -1.78 -6.38
C ASP A 111 -10.65 -0.77 -6.88
N ASP A 112 -9.43 -0.79 -6.32
CA ASP A 112 -8.28 0.02 -6.73
C ASP A 112 -6.98 -0.65 -6.23
N ASP A 113 -5.82 -0.17 -6.65
CA ASP A 113 -4.53 -0.58 -6.09
C ASP A 113 -4.35 0.06 -4.70
N ILE A 114 -4.24 -0.79 -3.67
CA ILE A 114 -4.17 -0.38 -2.27
C ILE A 114 -2.73 -0.50 -1.77
N TYR A 115 -2.25 0.57 -1.15
CA TYR A 115 -0.94 0.64 -0.52
C TYR A 115 -1.11 0.74 0.98
N ILE A 116 -0.39 -0.11 1.71
CA ILE A 116 -0.37 -0.11 3.16
C ILE A 116 1.08 0.04 3.62
N VAL A 117 1.32 1.02 4.49
CA VAL A 117 2.65 1.28 5.07
C VAL A 117 2.54 1.53 6.57
N ASP A 118 3.62 1.28 7.31
CA ASP A 118 3.75 1.82 8.66
C ASP A 118 4.01 3.33 8.63
N LYS A 119 3.88 3.97 9.80
CA LYS A 119 4.11 5.40 9.96
C LYS A 119 5.49 5.88 9.48
N GLY A 120 6.50 5.01 9.58
CA GLY A 120 7.88 5.31 9.22
C GLY A 120 8.26 4.95 7.78
N PHE A 121 7.32 4.41 6.98
CA PHE A 121 7.59 3.88 5.64
C PHE A 121 8.78 2.89 5.64
N THR A 122 8.84 2.05 6.68
CA THR A 122 9.86 1.00 6.83
C THR A 122 9.47 -0.28 6.08
N TRP A 123 8.18 -0.49 5.84
CA TRP A 123 7.67 -1.53 4.94
C TRP A 123 6.45 -1.05 4.15
N THR A 124 6.22 -1.69 3.02
CA THR A 124 5.02 -1.51 2.20
C THR A 124 4.44 -2.86 1.84
N TYR A 125 3.12 -2.95 1.91
CA TYR A 125 2.32 -3.99 1.30
C TYR A 125 1.45 -3.37 0.22
N ILE A 126 1.36 -4.01 -0.94
CA ILE A 126 0.55 -3.53 -2.05
C ILE A 126 -0.36 -4.65 -2.51
N GLN A 127 -1.66 -4.40 -2.43
CA GLN A 127 -2.68 -5.23 -3.07
C GLN A 127 -3.03 -4.58 -4.40
N THR A 128 -2.68 -5.24 -5.50
CA THR A 128 -3.03 -4.79 -6.85
C THR A 128 -4.46 -5.20 -7.19
N HIS A 129 -5.14 -4.39 -8.00
CA HIS A 129 -6.46 -4.73 -8.51
C HIS A 129 -6.40 -5.95 -9.45
N GLU A 130 -5.30 -6.09 -10.20
CA GLU A 130 -5.00 -7.25 -11.04
C GLU A 130 -4.34 -8.36 -10.21
N GLU A 131 -5.03 -9.50 -10.07
CA GLU A 131 -4.54 -10.67 -9.31
C GLU A 131 -3.18 -11.20 -9.82
N GLN A 132 -2.89 -11.04 -11.11
CA GLN A 132 -1.62 -11.53 -11.70
C GLN A 132 -0.42 -10.62 -11.37
N CYS A 133 -0.72 -9.40 -10.93
CA CYS A 133 0.24 -8.33 -10.71
C CYS A 133 0.63 -8.15 -9.25
N GLY A 134 0.23 -9.03 -8.32
CA GLY A 134 0.54 -8.88 -6.90
C GLY A 134 -0.21 -9.91 -6.05
N PRO A 135 -0.22 -9.76 -4.71
CA PRO A 135 0.32 -8.64 -3.95
C PRO A 135 1.86 -8.61 -3.86
N TYR A 136 2.40 -7.47 -3.44
CA TYR A 136 3.83 -7.30 -3.12
C TYR A 136 4.04 -6.91 -1.66
N PHE A 137 5.20 -7.29 -1.13
CA PHE A 137 5.70 -6.79 0.15
C PHE A 137 7.18 -6.43 0.01
N SER A 138 7.59 -5.28 0.53
CA SER A 138 9.00 -4.88 0.56
C SER A 138 9.29 -4.06 1.81
N THR A 139 10.54 -4.14 2.27
CA THR A 139 11.08 -3.27 3.32
C THR A 139 11.90 -2.17 2.67
N ARG A 140 11.92 -0.98 3.29
CA ARG A 140 12.80 0.10 2.86
C ARG A 140 14.25 -0.39 2.84
N ILE A 141 14.97 -0.01 1.78
CA ILE A 141 16.39 -0.32 1.55
C ILE A 141 17.25 0.69 2.32
#